data_AF-B4LVF6-F1
#
_entry.id   AF-B4LVF6-F1
#
_cell.length_a   1.000
_cell.length_b   1.000
_cell.length_c   1.000
_cell.angle_alpha   90.00
_cell.angle_beta   90.00
_cell.angle_gamma   90.00
#
_symmetry.space_group_name_H-M   'P 1'
#
loop_
_entity.id
_entity.type
_entity.pdbx_description
1 polymer ?
#
loop_
_entity_poly.entity_id
_entity_poly.type
_entity_poly.pdbx_seq_one_letter_code
_entity_poly.pdbx_strand_id
1 'polypeptide(L)'
;MWRLVLLLSILQSAYTNPITPCEKLHTVMVLEITAFTKKALNEGVELLQRVIDNAELLELSDIDRIMLEQFAEFIESRRHAVDSEELSDLLEELVELLDLEDVSQELDECENPVAKLLRQYGFDTFEKNLEKQLRTFIERTEYHVEAYLKRQYAKDSEMPTWFTEFQKENDIERKYLMFLEVLENIDC
;
A
#
# COMPACT_ATOMS: atom_id res chain seq x y z
N MET A 1 -3.64 17.44 -28.33
CA MET A 1 -2.17 17.43 -28.09
C MET A 1 -1.85 18.49 -27.06
N TRP A 2 -1.22 18.07 -25.95
CA TRP A 2 -0.75 18.84 -24.78
C TRP A 2 -1.79 19.28 -23.74
N ARG A 3 -2.09 18.39 -22.76
CA ARG A 3 -2.62 18.75 -21.41
C ARG A 3 -2.27 17.75 -20.27
N LEU A 4 -1.23 16.93 -20.40
CA LEU A 4 -0.79 16.02 -19.32
C LEU A 4 0.67 16.28 -18.91
N VAL A 5 0.95 17.50 -18.45
CA VAL A 5 2.20 17.83 -17.74
C VAL A 5 1.89 18.88 -16.69
N LEU A 6 1.12 18.56 -15.64
CA LEU A 6 0.94 19.46 -14.48
C LEU A 6 0.66 18.73 -13.15
N LEU A 7 1.22 17.53 -12.93
CA LEU A 7 1.31 16.96 -11.57
C LEU A 7 2.75 16.91 -11.02
N LEU A 8 3.76 17.19 -11.86
CA LEU A 8 5.17 17.27 -11.45
C LEU A 8 5.63 18.66 -10.96
N SER A 9 4.71 19.63 -10.81
CA SER A 9 5.04 20.99 -10.37
C SER A 9 5.12 21.17 -8.85
N ILE A 10 4.60 20.22 -8.07
CA ILE A 10 4.45 20.40 -6.61
C ILE A 10 5.78 20.14 -5.88
N LEU A 11 6.73 19.40 -6.48
CA LEU A 11 8.02 19.13 -5.84
C LEU A 11 9.19 20.07 -6.25
N GLN A 12 9.02 20.98 -7.21
CA GLN A 12 10.11 21.88 -7.64
C GLN A 12 9.88 23.39 -7.43
N SER A 13 8.75 23.82 -6.87
CA SER A 13 8.57 25.23 -6.46
C SER A 13 8.87 25.42 -4.97
N ALA A 14 10.12 25.14 -4.59
CA ALA A 14 10.61 25.63 -3.32
C ALA A 14 10.78 27.15 -3.38
N TYR A 15 10.18 27.83 -2.38
CA TYR A 15 10.36 29.21 -1.96
C TYR A 15 9.56 30.30 -2.71
N THR A 16 8.35 30.61 -2.21
CA THR A 16 8.01 31.98 -1.76
C THR A 16 6.63 32.12 -1.07
N ASN A 17 5.73 31.12 -1.09
CA ASN A 17 4.48 31.17 -0.31
C ASN A 17 4.54 30.25 0.93
N PRO A 18 4.08 30.70 2.11
CA PRO A 18 3.98 29.82 3.27
C PRO A 18 2.91 28.77 3.01
N ILE A 19 3.34 27.51 2.89
CA ILE A 19 2.45 26.33 2.83
C ILE A 19 1.48 26.43 4.03
N THR A 20 0.18 26.39 3.76
CA THR A 20 -0.82 26.46 4.82
C THR A 20 -0.68 25.24 5.75
N PRO A 21 -1.09 25.32 7.02
CA PRO A 21 -1.00 24.17 7.90
C PRO A 21 -1.77 22.94 7.37
N CYS A 22 -2.82 23.13 6.57
CA CYS A 22 -3.61 22.06 5.95
C CYS A 22 -2.80 21.38 4.82
N GLU A 23 -2.25 22.16 3.89
CA GLU A 23 -1.40 21.64 2.81
C GLU A 23 -0.18 20.87 3.36
N LYS A 24 0.38 21.32 4.50
CA LYS A 24 1.44 20.60 5.21
C LYS A 24 0.97 19.24 5.73
N LEU A 25 -0.23 19.18 6.32
CA LEU A 25 -0.80 17.92 6.81
C LEU A 25 -1.02 16.96 5.63
N HIS A 26 -1.69 17.42 4.57
CA HIS A 26 -1.93 16.63 3.37
C HIS A 26 -0.62 16.07 2.79
N THR A 27 0.40 16.92 2.62
CA THR A 27 1.73 16.48 2.15
C THR A 27 2.34 15.39 3.03
N VAL A 28 2.27 15.55 4.36
CA VAL A 28 2.80 14.54 5.29
C VAL A 28 2.02 13.23 5.19
N MET A 29 0.70 13.27 5.08
CA MET A 29 -0.13 12.08 4.92
C MET A 29 0.19 11.34 3.61
N VAL A 30 0.32 12.05 2.48
CA VAL A 30 0.77 11.48 1.20
C VAL A 30 2.15 10.81 1.32
N LEU A 31 3.08 11.42 2.05
CA LEU A 31 4.42 10.86 2.24
C LEU A 31 4.39 9.58 3.09
N GLU A 32 3.58 9.54 4.15
CA GLU A 32 3.46 8.35 5.01
C GLU A 32 2.83 7.17 4.25
N ILE A 33 1.75 7.40 3.49
CA ILE A 33 1.12 6.34 2.68
C ILE A 33 2.07 5.86 1.59
N THR A 34 2.72 6.77 0.87
CA THR A 34 3.69 6.40 -0.17
C THR A 34 4.86 5.58 0.41
N ALA A 35 5.31 5.92 1.62
CA ALA A 35 6.38 5.19 2.28
C ALA A 35 5.95 3.78 2.70
N PHE A 36 4.74 3.63 3.24
CA PHE A 36 4.13 2.34 3.53
C PHE A 36 4.01 1.48 2.27
N THR A 37 3.37 2.00 1.23
CA THR A 37 3.14 1.31 -0.04
C THR A 37 4.44 0.86 -0.69
N LYS A 38 5.44 1.75 -0.81
CA LYS A 38 6.75 1.37 -1.36
C LYS A 38 7.40 0.23 -0.59
N LYS A 39 7.29 0.25 0.73
CA LYS A 39 7.90 -0.77 1.58
C LYS A 39 7.19 -2.12 1.42
N ALA A 40 5.86 -2.12 1.46
CA ALA A 40 5.03 -3.30 1.22
C ALA A 40 5.34 -3.95 -0.14
N LEU A 41 5.36 -3.15 -1.21
CA LEU A 41 5.66 -3.62 -2.56
C LEU A 41 7.07 -4.18 -2.70
N ASN A 42 8.07 -3.54 -2.08
CA ASN A 42 9.44 -4.04 -2.14
C ASN A 42 9.59 -5.39 -1.41
N GLU A 43 8.96 -5.55 -0.25
CA GLU A 43 8.95 -6.83 0.46
C GLU A 43 8.19 -7.90 -0.32
N GLY A 44 7.09 -7.53 -0.99
CA GLY A 44 6.34 -8.40 -1.90
C GLY A 44 7.18 -8.88 -3.08
N VAL A 45 7.87 -7.96 -3.77
CA VAL A 45 8.82 -8.30 -4.85
C VAL A 45 9.90 -9.26 -4.38
N GLU A 46 10.48 -9.03 -3.20
CA GLU A 46 11.50 -9.93 -2.65
C GLU A 46 10.97 -11.34 -2.37
N LEU A 47 9.72 -11.47 -1.91
CA LEU A 47 9.07 -12.76 -1.69
C LEU A 47 8.80 -13.46 -3.03
N LEU A 48 8.14 -12.77 -3.96
CA LEU A 48 7.74 -13.32 -5.25
C LEU A 48 8.96 -13.72 -6.10
N GLN A 49 10.03 -12.92 -6.10
CA GLN A 49 11.27 -13.26 -6.79
C GLN A 49 11.88 -14.57 -6.26
N ARG A 50 11.91 -14.76 -4.93
CA ARG A 50 12.40 -16.02 -4.35
C ARG A 50 11.56 -17.21 -4.75
N VAL A 51 10.25 -17.04 -4.88
CA VAL A 51 9.34 -18.09 -5.34
C VAL A 51 9.66 -18.46 -6.80
N ILE A 52 9.76 -17.47 -7.69
CA ILE A 52 10.13 -17.67 -9.11
C ILE A 52 11.46 -18.42 -9.22
N ASP A 53 12.52 -17.90 -8.59
CA ASP A 53 13.89 -18.45 -8.68
C ASP A 53 13.96 -19.94 -8.30
N ASN A 54 13.09 -20.40 -7.39
CA ASN A 54 13.09 -21.76 -6.90
C ASN A 54 12.05 -22.66 -7.57
N ALA A 55 11.00 -22.07 -8.15
CA ALA A 55 10.01 -22.81 -8.91
C ALA A 55 10.57 -23.27 -10.27
N GLU A 56 11.55 -22.55 -10.85
CA GLU A 56 12.27 -22.97 -12.07
C GLU A 56 12.94 -24.36 -11.94
N LEU A 57 13.20 -24.83 -10.71
CA LEU A 57 13.82 -26.11 -10.42
C LEU A 57 12.82 -27.27 -10.31
N LEU A 58 11.52 -26.99 -10.45
CA LEU A 58 10.43 -27.94 -10.24
C LEU A 58 9.74 -28.29 -11.56
N GLU A 59 9.12 -29.46 -11.60
CA GLU A 59 8.16 -29.80 -12.65
C GLU A 59 6.82 -29.13 -12.33
N LEU A 60 6.52 -28.05 -13.05
CA LEU A 60 5.33 -27.22 -12.85
C LEU A 60 4.23 -27.57 -13.85
N SER A 61 2.97 -27.45 -13.39
CA SER A 61 1.82 -27.47 -14.29
C SER A 61 1.75 -26.17 -15.10
N ASP A 62 0.94 -26.15 -16.17
CA ASP A 62 0.73 -24.92 -16.95
C ASP A 62 0.06 -23.81 -16.12
N ILE A 63 -0.78 -24.17 -15.15
CA ILE A 63 -1.42 -23.20 -14.23
C ILE A 63 -0.37 -22.57 -13.32
N ASP A 64 0.53 -23.37 -12.75
CA ASP A 64 1.62 -22.86 -11.91
C ASP A 64 2.55 -21.93 -12.70
N ARG A 65 2.80 -22.24 -13.98
CA ARG A 65 3.59 -21.37 -14.87
C ARG A 65 2.92 -20.03 -15.12
N ILE A 66 1.61 -20.01 -15.37
CA ILE A 66 0.84 -18.77 -15.54
C ILE A 66 0.93 -17.91 -14.27
N MET A 67 0.81 -18.51 -13.09
CA MET A 67 0.95 -17.78 -11.82
C MET A 67 2.36 -17.17 -11.66
N LEU A 68 3.42 -17.89 -12.03
CA LEU A 68 4.79 -17.35 -12.00
C LEU A 68 5.01 -16.26 -13.04
N GLU A 69 4.37 -16.35 -14.21
CA GLU A 69 4.37 -15.29 -15.21
C GLU A 69 3.70 -14.02 -14.65
N GLN A 70 2.56 -14.15 -13.97
CA GLN A 70 1.90 -13.03 -13.27
C GLN A 70 2.82 -12.41 -12.21
N PHE A 71 3.53 -13.22 -11.40
CA PHE A 71 4.51 -12.70 -10.45
C PHE A 71 5.65 -11.94 -11.15
N ALA A 72 6.13 -12.43 -12.29
CA ALA A 72 7.17 -11.77 -13.05
C ALA A 72 6.69 -10.44 -13.65
N GLU A 73 5.46 -10.40 -14.17
CA GLU A 73 4.80 -9.20 -14.67
C GLU A 73 4.65 -8.16 -13.57
N PHE A 74 4.15 -8.55 -12.39
CA PHE A 74 4.06 -7.69 -11.22
C PHE A 74 5.43 -7.08 -10.82
N ILE A 75 6.48 -7.92 -10.74
CA ILE A 75 7.83 -7.47 -10.40
C ILE A 75 8.34 -6.45 -11.42
N GLU A 76 8.08 -6.67 -12.71
CA GLU A 76 8.48 -5.75 -13.77
C GLU A 76 7.69 -4.44 -13.71
N SER A 77 6.37 -4.48 -13.54
CA SER A 77 5.52 -3.30 -13.35
C SER A 77 6.00 -2.45 -12.16
N ARG A 78 6.34 -3.11 -11.04
CA ARG A 78 6.88 -2.44 -9.86
C ARG A 78 8.18 -1.69 -10.11
N ARG A 79 9.05 -2.16 -11.02
CA ARG A 79 10.32 -1.46 -11.36
C ARG A 79 10.09 -0.12 -12.04
N HIS A 80 9.00 0.03 -12.77
CA HIS A 80 8.66 1.24 -13.51
C HIS A 80 7.76 2.21 -12.74
N ALA A 81 7.07 1.74 -11.70
CA ALA A 81 6.18 2.57 -10.89
C ALA A 81 6.93 3.61 -10.04
N VAL A 82 6.59 4.88 -10.23
CA VAL A 82 7.25 6.03 -9.57
C VAL A 82 6.26 6.89 -8.79
N ASP A 83 5.07 7.13 -9.33
CA ASP A 83 4.08 7.99 -8.68
C ASP A 83 3.17 7.24 -7.70
N SER A 84 2.43 7.99 -6.88
CA SER A 84 1.64 7.42 -5.78
C SER A 84 0.43 6.62 -6.24
N GLU A 85 -0.13 6.94 -7.40
CA GLU A 85 -1.31 6.26 -7.97
C GLU A 85 -0.87 4.88 -8.47
N GLU A 86 0.18 4.83 -9.29
CA GLU A 86 0.77 3.57 -9.78
C GLU A 86 1.18 2.65 -8.62
N LEU A 87 1.71 3.20 -7.53
CA LEU A 87 2.08 2.42 -6.36
C LEU A 87 0.86 1.89 -5.60
N SER A 88 -0.25 2.63 -5.57
CA SER A 88 -1.49 2.17 -4.93
C SER A 88 -2.10 1.01 -5.71
N ASP A 89 -2.20 1.15 -7.04
CA ASP A 89 -2.72 0.11 -7.93
C ASP A 89 -1.92 -1.19 -7.78
N LEU A 90 -0.59 -1.09 -7.73
CA LEU A 90 0.27 -2.26 -7.50
C LEU A 90 0.09 -2.87 -6.11
N LEU A 91 -0.27 -2.09 -5.10
CA LEU A 91 -0.50 -2.66 -3.77
C LEU A 91 -1.78 -3.51 -3.76
N GLU A 92 -2.81 -3.05 -4.45
CA GLU A 92 -4.04 -3.82 -4.66
C GLU A 92 -3.75 -5.09 -5.46
N GLU A 93 -3.02 -4.98 -6.58
CA GLU A 93 -2.59 -6.14 -7.38
C GLU A 93 -1.78 -7.15 -6.55
N LEU A 94 -0.86 -6.68 -5.69
CA LEU A 94 -0.09 -7.56 -4.81
C LEU A 94 -1.00 -8.32 -3.83
N VAL A 95 -2.01 -7.65 -3.27
CA VAL A 95 -2.99 -8.30 -2.38
C VAL A 95 -3.78 -9.35 -3.14
N GLU A 96 -4.28 -9.03 -4.35
CA GLU A 96 -5.01 -9.97 -5.20
C GLU A 96 -4.16 -11.19 -5.60
N LEU A 97 -2.89 -10.99 -5.96
CA LEU A 97 -1.96 -12.07 -6.29
C LEU A 97 -1.66 -13.01 -5.12
N LEU A 98 -1.75 -12.48 -3.90
CA LEU A 98 -1.44 -13.19 -2.66
C LEU A 98 -2.69 -13.73 -1.94
N ASP A 99 -3.88 -13.27 -2.33
CA ASP A 99 -5.16 -13.77 -1.85
C ASP A 99 -5.47 -15.12 -2.52
N LEU A 100 -4.76 -16.14 -2.05
CA LEU A 100 -4.82 -17.52 -2.54
C LEU A 100 -6.05 -18.29 -2.04
N GLU A 101 -7.02 -17.63 -1.39
CA GLU A 101 -8.20 -18.31 -0.84
C GLU A 101 -9.01 -19.02 -1.93
N ASP A 102 -9.13 -18.47 -3.14
CA ASP A 102 -9.81 -19.13 -4.26
C ASP A 102 -8.99 -20.24 -4.93
N VAL A 103 -7.66 -20.18 -4.85
CA VAL A 103 -6.78 -21.24 -5.38
C VAL A 103 -6.77 -22.46 -4.46
N SER A 104 -7.05 -22.27 -3.17
CA SER A 104 -7.00 -23.34 -2.17
C SER A 104 -8.24 -24.24 -2.13
N GLN A 105 -9.42 -23.74 -2.52
CA GLN A 105 -10.67 -24.52 -2.49
C GLN A 105 -10.85 -25.46 -3.69
N GLU A 106 -10.18 -25.21 -4.82
CA GLU A 106 -10.18 -26.13 -5.98
C GLU A 106 -9.05 -27.18 -5.94
N LEU A 107 -8.08 -27.06 -5.03
CA LEU A 107 -6.85 -27.88 -5.00
C LEU A 107 -6.78 -28.86 -3.83
N ASP A 108 -7.92 -29.42 -3.42
CA ASP A 108 -8.03 -30.34 -2.27
C ASP A 108 -7.42 -31.74 -2.52
N GLU A 109 -6.42 -31.91 -3.39
CA GLU A 109 -5.62 -33.15 -3.40
C GLU A 109 -4.24 -33.07 -4.13
N CYS A 110 -3.81 -31.91 -4.62
CA CYS A 110 -2.46 -31.74 -5.18
C CYS A 110 -1.78 -30.53 -4.55
N GLU A 111 -0.68 -30.76 -3.84
CA GLU A 111 0.21 -29.73 -3.28
C GLU A 111 0.64 -28.75 -4.39
N ASN A 112 -0.04 -27.61 -4.54
CA ASN A 112 0.39 -26.55 -5.45
C ASN A 112 1.84 -26.16 -5.11
N PRO A 113 2.81 -26.39 -6.00
CA PRO A 113 4.22 -26.13 -5.72
C PRO A 113 4.48 -24.65 -5.40
N VAL A 114 3.79 -23.74 -6.07
CA VAL A 114 3.92 -22.28 -5.88
C VAL A 114 3.41 -21.88 -4.49
N ALA A 115 2.23 -22.35 -4.08
CA ALA A 115 1.69 -22.09 -2.74
C ALA A 115 2.60 -22.66 -1.63
N LYS A 116 3.20 -23.83 -1.86
CA LYS A 116 4.17 -24.42 -0.95
C LYS A 116 5.44 -23.58 -0.85
N LEU A 117 5.95 -23.07 -1.97
CA LEU A 117 7.11 -22.18 -2.00
C LEU A 117 6.82 -20.85 -1.30
N LEU A 118 5.65 -20.25 -1.49
CA LEU A 118 5.23 -19.03 -0.78
C LEU A 118 5.28 -19.23 0.74
N ARG A 119 4.66 -20.30 1.25
CA ARG A 119 4.73 -20.64 2.68
C ARG A 119 6.16 -20.89 3.14
N GLN A 120 6.94 -21.65 2.38
CA GLN A 120 8.33 -21.98 2.70
C GLN A 120 9.23 -20.73 2.78
N TYR A 121 9.03 -19.77 1.88
CA TYR A 121 9.84 -18.53 1.84
C TYR A 121 9.32 -17.42 2.76
N GLY A 122 8.29 -17.71 3.54
CA GLY A 122 7.88 -16.88 4.66
C GLY A 122 6.71 -15.96 4.33
N PHE A 123 5.76 -16.39 3.49
CA PHE A 123 4.50 -15.69 3.27
C PHE A 123 3.82 -15.27 4.59
N ASP A 124 3.65 -16.20 5.55
CA ASP A 124 3.09 -15.88 6.87
C ASP A 124 3.87 -14.78 7.63
N THR A 125 5.18 -14.67 7.37
CA THR A 125 6.02 -13.63 7.97
C THR A 125 5.86 -12.31 7.23
N PHE A 126 5.74 -12.35 5.90
CA PHE A 126 5.42 -11.20 5.07
C PHE A 126 4.06 -10.59 5.49
N GLU A 127 3.00 -11.39 5.62
CA GLU A 127 1.68 -10.90 6.05
C GLU A 127 1.73 -10.21 7.41
N LYS A 128 2.36 -10.85 8.41
CA LYS A 128 2.55 -10.26 9.74
C LYS A 128 3.37 -8.97 9.70
N ASN A 129 4.36 -8.90 8.83
CA ASN A 129 5.17 -7.70 8.65
C ASN A 129 4.36 -6.60 7.96
N LEU A 130 3.52 -6.92 6.99
CA LEU A 130 2.63 -5.98 6.30
C LEU A 130 1.62 -5.40 7.28
N GLU A 131 0.96 -6.25 8.08
CA GLU A 131 0.03 -5.82 9.13
C GLU A 131 0.72 -4.88 10.14
N LYS A 132 1.92 -5.25 10.60
CA LYS A 132 2.70 -4.42 11.52
C LYS A 132 3.08 -3.07 10.90
N GLN A 133 3.42 -3.06 9.62
CA GLN A 133 3.74 -1.83 8.89
C GLN A 133 2.53 -0.93 8.74
N LEU A 134 1.37 -1.51 8.40
CA LEU A 134 0.12 -0.79 8.32
C LEU A 134 -0.24 -0.16 9.67
N ARG A 135 -0.12 -0.91 10.77
CA ARG A 135 -0.31 -0.38 12.14
C ARG A 135 0.63 0.79 12.44
N THR A 136 1.91 0.64 12.11
CA THR A 136 2.92 1.71 12.33
C THR A 136 2.59 2.96 11.51
N PHE A 137 2.15 2.78 10.26
CA PHE A 137 1.71 3.87 9.38
C PHE A 137 0.52 4.61 9.98
N ILE A 138 -0.51 3.88 10.41
CA ILE A 138 -1.71 4.45 11.02
C ILE A 138 -1.37 5.23 12.29
N GLU A 139 -0.55 4.68 13.18
CA GLU A 139 -0.11 5.38 14.41
C GLU A 139 0.60 6.72 14.11
N ARG A 140 1.44 6.76 13.06
CA ARG A 140 2.11 8.00 12.64
C ARG A 140 1.13 9.00 12.07
N THR A 141 0.20 8.55 11.24
CA THR A 141 -0.89 9.37 10.71
C THR A 141 -1.72 9.98 11.84
N GLU A 142 -2.09 9.19 12.85
CA GLU A 142 -2.82 9.70 14.02
C GLU A 142 -2.05 10.82 14.72
N TYR A 143 -0.75 10.62 14.93
CA TYR A 143 0.12 11.62 15.54
C TYR A 143 0.16 12.93 14.73
N HIS A 144 0.28 12.85 13.41
CA HIS A 144 0.34 14.02 12.53
C HIS A 144 -0.98 14.80 12.52
N VAL A 145 -2.12 14.09 12.43
CA VAL A 145 -3.45 14.70 12.48
C VAL A 145 -3.70 15.34 13.85
N GLU A 146 -3.38 14.65 14.95
CA GLU A 146 -3.55 15.19 16.29
C GLU A 146 -2.72 16.47 16.48
N ALA A 147 -1.48 16.48 15.99
CA ALA A 147 -0.61 17.66 16.03
C ALA A 147 -1.18 18.83 15.20
N TYR A 148 -1.82 18.55 14.07
CA TYR A 148 -2.51 19.55 13.26
C TYR A 148 -3.73 20.14 14.01
N LEU A 149 -4.59 19.29 14.55
CA LEU A 149 -5.80 19.72 15.28
C LEU A 149 -5.47 20.50 16.56
N LYS A 150 -4.39 20.18 17.26
CA LYS A 150 -3.94 20.96 18.43
C LYS A 150 -3.52 22.40 18.06
N ARG A 151 -3.04 22.61 16.83
CA ARG A 151 -2.56 23.92 16.34
C ARG A 151 -3.69 24.74 15.72
N GLN A 152 -4.58 24.07 15.01
CA GLN A 152 -5.76 24.69 14.42
C GLN A 152 -6.91 24.62 15.42
N TYR A 153 -7.18 25.73 16.14
CA TYR A 153 -8.35 25.88 17.00
C TYR A 153 -9.66 25.90 16.17
N ALA A 154 -9.94 24.83 15.43
CA ALA A 154 -11.12 24.69 14.60
C ALA A 154 -12.15 23.84 15.34
N LYS A 155 -13.09 24.51 16.03
CA LYS A 155 -14.19 23.86 16.75
C LYS A 155 -15.33 23.41 15.84
N ASP A 156 -15.35 23.85 14.58
CA ASP A 156 -16.49 23.68 13.65
C ASP A 156 -16.08 23.06 12.30
N SER A 157 -15.04 22.23 12.24
CA SER A 157 -14.68 21.47 11.02
C SER A 157 -15.06 19.99 11.12
N GLU A 158 -15.20 19.34 9.96
CA GLU A 158 -15.47 17.89 9.87
C GLU A 158 -14.27 17.05 10.37
N MET A 159 -13.06 17.62 10.34
CA MET A 159 -11.80 16.94 10.67
C MET A 159 -11.71 16.45 12.13
N PRO A 160 -12.04 17.24 13.19
CA PRO A 160 -12.15 16.74 14.56
C PRO A 160 -13.12 15.57 14.74
N THR A 161 -14.26 15.60 14.04
CA THR A 161 -15.29 14.55 14.11
C THR A 161 -14.75 13.27 13.47
N TRP A 162 -14.27 13.37 12.23
CA TRP A 162 -13.60 12.26 11.53
C TRP A 162 -12.46 11.69 12.38
N PHE A 163 -11.59 12.53 12.95
CA PHE A 163 -10.46 12.05 13.73
C PHE A 163 -10.89 11.31 15.00
N THR A 164 -11.99 11.75 15.63
CA THR A 164 -12.56 11.06 16.79
C THR A 164 -13.11 9.68 16.42
N GLU A 165 -13.72 9.55 15.25
CA GLU A 165 -14.21 8.27 14.72
C GLU A 165 -13.04 7.37 14.32
N PHE A 166 -12.06 7.94 13.62
CA PHE A 166 -10.82 7.28 13.23
C PHE A 166 -10.13 6.67 14.45
N GLN A 167 -9.89 7.42 15.52
CA GLN A 167 -9.25 6.89 16.73
C GLN A 167 -10.00 5.74 17.41
N LYS A 168 -11.33 5.70 17.30
CA LYS A 168 -12.18 4.66 17.92
C LYS A 168 -12.24 3.37 17.11
N GLU A 169 -11.91 3.41 15.82
CA GLU A 169 -11.90 2.23 14.98
C GLU A 169 -10.77 1.29 15.41
N ASN A 170 -11.07 0.00 15.53
CA ASN A 170 -10.11 -1.02 15.96
C ASN A 170 -9.68 -1.92 14.81
N ASP A 171 -10.52 -2.00 13.78
CA ASP A 171 -10.20 -2.69 12.54
C ASP A 171 -9.19 -1.85 11.75
N ILE A 172 -8.02 -2.44 11.49
CA ILE A 172 -6.90 -1.74 10.87
C ILE A 172 -7.13 -1.50 9.37
N GLU A 173 -7.81 -2.42 8.69
CA GLU A 173 -8.16 -2.30 7.28
C GLU A 173 -9.23 -1.23 7.11
N ARG A 174 -10.24 -1.23 7.99
CA ARG A 174 -11.24 -0.15 7.99
C ARG A 174 -10.62 1.20 8.31
N LYS A 175 -9.67 1.29 9.25
CA LYS A 175 -8.89 2.51 9.49
C LYS A 175 -8.15 2.96 8.24
N TYR A 176 -7.50 2.04 7.52
CA TYR A 176 -6.84 2.36 6.28
C TYR A 176 -7.78 2.97 5.24
N LEU A 177 -8.97 2.40 5.06
CA LEU A 177 -9.99 2.93 4.16
C LEU A 177 -10.46 4.33 4.59
N MET A 178 -10.72 4.54 5.88
CA MET A 178 -11.07 5.87 6.42
C MET A 178 -9.97 6.91 6.18
N PHE A 179 -8.70 6.48 6.18
CA PHE A 179 -7.57 7.34 5.85
C PHE A 179 -7.57 7.72 4.36
N LEU A 180 -7.80 6.78 3.46
CA LEU A 180 -7.86 7.06 2.02
C LEU A 180 -8.99 8.04 1.71
N GLU A 181 -10.17 7.82 2.30
CA GLU A 181 -11.33 8.70 2.14
C GLU A 181 -11.01 10.14 2.58
N VAL A 182 -10.37 10.34 3.74
CA VAL A 182 -10.02 11.69 4.18
C VAL A 182 -8.93 12.30 3.31
N LEU A 183 -7.98 11.50 2.81
CA LEU A 183 -6.88 12.00 1.99
C LEU A 183 -7.40 12.55 0.67
N GLU A 184 -8.39 11.90 0.06
CA GLU A 184 -9.03 12.34 -1.19
C GLU A 184 -9.91 13.58 -0.99
N ASN A 185 -10.52 13.73 0.18
CA ASN A 185 -11.54 14.75 0.44
C ASN A 185 -11.06 15.91 1.34
N ILE A 186 -9.79 15.93 1.76
CA ILE A 186 -9.27 17.01 2.60
C ILE A 186 -9.19 18.31 1.79
N ASP A 187 -10.14 19.20 2.04
CA ASP A 187 -10.17 20.52 1.40
C ASP A 187 -9.20 21.47 2.13
N CYS A 188 -8.07 21.73 1.46
CA CYS A 188 -7.10 22.77 1.79
C CYS A 188 -7.19 23.87 0.73
#